data_AF-A0A963FB67-F1
#
_entry.id   AF-A0A963FB67-F1
#
_cell.length_a   1.000
_cell.length_b   1.000
_cell.length_c   1.000
_cell.angle_alpha   90.00
_cell.angle_beta   90.00
_cell.angle_gamma   90.00
#
_symmetry.space_group_name_H-M   'P 1'
#
loop_
_entity.id
_entity.type
_entity.pdbx_description
1 polymer ?
#
loop_
_entity_poly.entity_id
_entity_poly.type
_entity_poly.pdbx_seq_one_letter_code
_entity_poly.pdbx_strand_id
1 'polypeptide(L)'
;MTRFLAPRYFSPEQIGAVERALTELSIGDEEGVRIFIIALEYELAEYEKYASDQEPPEMQTKAPDPELAALSRDLLQALTQIKQLPAESRRWMLERLSTEDMFDRRHDQAYLDAVTTQLARIAEACVCSTSDQHIIAELGEAEKHFIGVVAEAYFECFETAPGKNGGEPFISLLQRVVEISGLDIPLEKSRLEPILSTIG
;
A
#
# COMPACT_ATOMS: atom_id res chain seq x y z
N MET A 1 -4.36 -29.70 -23.44
CA MET A 1 -4.24 -30.90 -22.58
C MET A 1 -4.07 -30.38 -21.16
N THR A 2 -5.17 -30.15 -20.45
CA THR A 2 -5.17 -29.57 -19.10
C THR A 2 -4.59 -30.62 -18.15
N ARG A 3 -3.38 -30.37 -17.67
CA ARG A 3 -2.73 -31.25 -16.68
C ARG A 3 -3.43 -30.94 -15.36
N PHE A 4 -4.17 -31.91 -14.79
CA PHE A 4 -4.77 -31.76 -13.46
C PHE A 4 -3.66 -31.36 -12.48
N LEU A 5 -3.77 -30.16 -11.94
CA LEU A 5 -2.86 -29.67 -10.91
C LEU A 5 -3.31 -30.26 -9.58
N ALA A 6 -2.37 -30.80 -8.80
CA ALA A 6 -2.68 -31.21 -7.44
C ALA A 6 -2.89 -29.96 -6.58
N PRO A 7 -3.92 -29.92 -5.72
CA PRO A 7 -4.16 -28.78 -4.85
C PRO A 7 -3.03 -28.63 -3.83
N ARG A 8 -2.79 -27.39 -3.39
CA ARG A 8 -1.91 -27.07 -2.28
C ARG A 8 -2.72 -27.23 -1.00
N TYR A 9 -2.69 -28.42 -0.43
CA TYR A 9 -3.42 -28.71 0.79
C TYR A 9 -2.99 -27.80 1.94
N PHE A 10 -3.96 -27.18 2.58
CA PHE A 10 -3.74 -26.46 3.83
C PHE A 10 -3.47 -27.44 4.97
N SER A 11 -2.63 -27.03 5.91
CA SER A 11 -2.51 -27.72 7.19
C SER A 11 -3.82 -27.55 7.99
N PRO A 12 -4.12 -28.44 8.95
CA PRO A 12 -5.29 -28.27 9.83
C PRO A 12 -5.32 -26.92 10.56
N GLU A 13 -4.15 -26.36 10.87
CA GLU A 13 -4.02 -25.05 11.52
C GLU A 13 -4.38 -23.90 10.56
N GLN A 14 -3.98 -24.03 9.28
CA GLN A 14 -4.32 -23.07 8.23
C GLN A 14 -5.82 -23.12 7.90
N ILE A 15 -6.40 -24.31 7.78
CA ILE A 15 -7.85 -24.51 7.61
C ILE A 15 -8.60 -23.81 8.75
N GLY A 16 -8.25 -24.13 10.00
CA GLY A 16 -8.89 -23.51 11.17
C GLY A 16 -8.65 -22.00 11.29
N ALA A 17 -7.62 -21.44 10.65
CA ALA A 17 -7.41 -20.00 10.57
C ALA A 17 -8.33 -19.34 9.53
N VAL A 18 -8.50 -19.95 8.36
CA VAL A 18 -9.44 -19.47 7.33
C VAL A 18 -10.89 -19.57 7.81
N GLU A 19 -11.27 -20.68 8.45
CA GLU A 19 -12.61 -20.86 9.04
C GLU A 19 -12.91 -19.80 10.11
N ARG A 20 -11.93 -19.49 10.97
CA ARG A 20 -12.06 -18.43 11.98
C ARG A 20 -12.24 -17.06 11.33
N ALA A 21 -11.45 -16.75 10.30
CA ALA A 21 -11.57 -15.48 9.58
C ALA A 21 -12.96 -15.32 8.95
N LEU A 22 -13.49 -16.37 8.30
CA LEU A 22 -14.84 -16.36 7.73
C LEU A 22 -15.93 -16.22 8.81
N THR A 23 -15.76 -16.90 9.95
CA THR A 23 -16.68 -16.81 11.09
C THR A 23 -16.69 -15.42 11.72
N GLU A 24 -15.52 -14.82 11.95
CA GLU A 24 -15.37 -13.46 12.50
C GLU A 24 -16.03 -12.41 11.60
N LEU A 25 -15.98 -12.61 10.29
CA LEU A 25 -16.61 -11.75 9.30
C LEU A 25 -18.09 -12.08 9.07
N SER A 26 -18.63 -13.10 9.74
CA SER A 26 -20.00 -13.61 9.56
C SER A 26 -20.32 -13.98 8.09
N ILE A 27 -19.36 -14.63 7.42
CA ILE A 27 -19.45 -15.01 6.00
C ILE A 27 -19.72 -16.52 5.88
N GLY A 28 -20.77 -16.84 5.12
CA GLY A 28 -21.07 -18.21 4.69
C GLY A 28 -21.61 -19.13 5.77
N ASP A 29 -22.14 -20.27 5.34
CA ASP A 29 -22.42 -21.42 6.20
C ASP A 29 -21.29 -22.45 6.13
N GLU A 30 -21.39 -23.53 6.91
CA GLU A 30 -20.38 -24.58 6.98
C GLU A 30 -20.10 -25.23 5.62
N GLU A 31 -21.10 -25.33 4.74
CA GLU A 31 -20.94 -25.92 3.42
C GLU A 31 -20.21 -24.98 2.47
N GLY A 32 -20.62 -23.71 2.39
CA GLY A 32 -19.96 -22.68 1.60
C GLY A 32 -18.51 -22.46 2.02
N VAL A 33 -18.23 -22.42 3.33
CA VAL A 33 -16.87 -22.29 3.87
C VAL A 33 -15.97 -23.43 3.41
N ARG A 34 -16.45 -24.68 3.48
CA ARG A 34 -15.69 -25.85 3.05
C ARG A 34 -15.43 -25.87 1.54
N ILE A 35 -16.44 -25.53 0.72
CA ILE A 35 -16.27 -25.45 -0.73
C ILE A 35 -15.24 -24.37 -1.09
N PHE A 36 -15.35 -23.20 -0.45
CA PHE A 36 -14.42 -22.09 -0.66
C PHE A 36 -12.98 -22.45 -0.28
N ILE A 37 -12.76 -23.14 0.84
CA ILE A 37 -11.41 -23.60 1.25
C ILE A 37 -10.83 -24.56 0.19
N ILE A 38 -11.63 -25.50 -0.32
CA ILE A 38 -11.17 -26.41 -1.38
C ILE A 38 -10.80 -25.62 -2.63
N ALA A 39 -11.63 -24.65 -3.05
CA ALA A 39 -11.32 -23.78 -4.18
C ALA A 39 -9.99 -23.04 -3.96
N LEU A 40 -9.79 -22.44 -2.78
CA LEU A 40 -8.53 -21.77 -2.43
C LEU A 40 -7.30 -22.67 -2.56
N GLU A 41 -7.38 -23.95 -2.17
CA GLU A 41 -6.25 -24.88 -2.29
C GLU A 41 -5.84 -25.12 -3.76
N TYR A 42 -6.80 -25.14 -4.69
CA TYR A 42 -6.53 -25.24 -6.12
C TYR A 42 -5.96 -23.93 -6.68
N GLU A 43 -6.58 -22.80 -6.35
CA GLU A 43 -6.15 -21.49 -6.86
C GLU A 43 -4.76 -21.10 -6.37
N LEU A 44 -4.41 -21.45 -5.13
CA LEU A 44 -3.06 -21.23 -4.62
C LEU A 44 -2.02 -22.06 -5.36
N ALA A 45 -2.33 -23.32 -5.66
CA ALA A 45 -1.41 -24.16 -6.42
C ALA A 45 -1.23 -23.62 -7.85
N GLU A 46 -2.31 -23.13 -8.48
CA GLU A 46 -2.25 -22.52 -9.80
C GLU A 46 -1.46 -21.21 -9.80
N TYR A 47 -1.68 -20.34 -8.79
CA TYR A 47 -0.89 -19.13 -8.60
C TYR A 47 0.59 -19.43 -8.45
N GLU A 48 1.00 -20.38 -7.60
CA GLU A 48 2.42 -20.70 -7.41
C GLU A 48 3.09 -21.19 -8.70
N LYS A 49 2.37 -22.00 -9.48
CA LYS A 49 2.86 -22.43 -10.78
C LYS A 49 2.98 -21.26 -11.74
N TYR A 50 1.94 -20.44 -11.85
CA TYR A 50 1.91 -19.31 -12.77
C TYR A 50 2.98 -18.25 -12.41
N ALA A 51 3.15 -17.97 -11.11
CA ALA A 51 4.20 -17.09 -10.60
C ALA A 51 5.60 -17.67 -10.85
N SER A 52 5.78 -18.99 -10.75
CA SER A 52 7.07 -19.64 -11.06
C SER A 52 7.43 -19.62 -12.56
N ASP A 53 6.42 -19.57 -13.43
CA ASP A 53 6.57 -19.50 -14.89
C ASP A 53 6.79 -18.06 -15.39
N GLN A 54 6.58 -17.04 -14.54
CA GLN A 54 6.79 -15.62 -14.86
C GLN A 54 8.21 -15.17 -14.46
N GLU A 55 8.83 -14.34 -15.29
CA GLU A 55 10.03 -13.59 -14.87
C GLU A 55 9.63 -12.62 -13.75
N PRO A 56 10.47 -12.44 -12.70
CA PRO A 56 10.17 -11.51 -11.62
C PRO A 56 9.80 -10.14 -12.19
N PRO A 57 8.73 -9.48 -11.71
CA PRO A 57 8.35 -8.19 -12.24
C PRO A 57 9.55 -7.25 -12.19
N GLU A 58 9.91 -6.68 -13.34
CA GLU A 58 10.95 -5.65 -13.39
C GLU A 58 10.57 -4.57 -12.39
N MET A 59 11.40 -4.37 -11.38
CA MET A 59 11.24 -3.27 -10.42
C MET A 59 11.35 -1.96 -11.20
N GLN A 60 10.22 -1.42 -11.64
CA GLN A 60 10.17 -0.08 -12.22
C GLN A 60 10.44 0.91 -11.11
N THR A 61 11.72 1.28 -10.95
CA THR A 61 12.10 2.49 -10.21
C THR A 61 11.51 3.67 -10.96
N LYS A 62 10.36 4.16 -10.50
CA LYS A 62 9.79 5.40 -11.03
C LYS A 62 10.82 6.50 -10.77
N ALA A 63 11.30 7.12 -11.84
CA ALA A 63 12.23 8.24 -11.73
C ALA A 63 11.61 9.32 -10.80
N PRO A 64 12.42 10.01 -9.99
CA PRO A 64 11.94 11.09 -9.14
C PRO A 64 11.15 12.09 -10.00
N ASP A 65 10.02 12.55 -9.47
CA ASP A 65 9.24 13.60 -10.12
C ASP A 65 10.15 14.81 -10.37
N PRO A 66 10.40 15.18 -11.64
CA PRO A 66 11.33 16.25 -11.98
C PRO A 66 10.88 17.61 -11.44
N GLU A 67 9.58 17.82 -11.25
CA GLU A 67 9.03 19.05 -10.68
C GLU A 67 9.29 19.10 -9.17
N LEU A 68 9.06 18.01 -8.46
CA LEU A 68 9.33 17.93 -7.01
C LEU A 68 10.83 18.04 -6.70
N ALA A 69 11.68 17.44 -7.55
CA ALA A 69 13.13 17.56 -7.43
C ALA A 69 13.61 19.00 -7.70
N ALA A 70 12.99 19.71 -8.64
CA ALA A 70 13.28 21.13 -8.89
C ALA A 70 12.88 21.99 -7.68
N LEU A 71 11.65 21.84 -7.17
CA LEU A 71 11.16 22.56 -6.00
C LEU A 71 12.01 22.33 -4.76
N SER A 72 12.50 21.10 -4.56
CA SER A 72 13.37 20.76 -3.42
C SER A 72 14.72 21.46 -3.49
N ARG A 73 15.31 21.57 -4.70
CA ARG A 73 16.56 22.33 -4.90
C ARG A 73 16.36 23.81 -4.65
N ASP A 74 15.28 24.38 -5.17
CA ASP A 74 14.94 25.80 -4.99
C ASP A 74 14.72 26.12 -3.51
N LEU A 75 14.04 25.24 -2.78
CA LEU A 75 13.84 25.38 -1.34
C LEU A 75 15.18 25.33 -0.57
N LEU A 76 16.07 24.38 -0.86
CA LEU A 76 17.39 24.30 -0.22
C LEU A 76 18.24 25.55 -0.51
N GLN A 77 18.16 26.08 -1.72
CA GLN A 77 18.83 27.32 -2.09
C GLN A 77 18.27 28.51 -1.31
N ALA A 78 16.94 28.64 -1.20
CA ALA A 78 16.30 29.70 -0.42
C ALA A 78 16.64 29.62 1.07
N LEU A 79 16.65 28.42 1.66
CA LEU A 79 17.04 28.21 3.06
C LEU A 79 18.51 28.60 3.31
N THR A 80 19.40 28.34 2.35
CA THR A 80 20.79 28.76 2.41
C THR A 80 20.91 30.28 2.40
N GLN A 81 20.14 30.96 1.54
CA GLN A 81 20.10 32.43 1.50
C GLN A 81 19.58 33.02 2.81
N ILE A 82 18.53 32.45 3.40
CA ILE A 82 17.99 32.88 4.69
C ILE A 82 19.04 32.77 5.80
N LYS A 83 19.83 31.70 5.82
CA LYS A 83 20.92 31.51 6.80
C LYS A 83 22.05 32.52 6.64
N GLN A 84 22.29 32.97 5.41
CA GLN A 84 23.33 33.95 5.06
C GLN A 84 22.88 35.42 5.23
N LEU A 85 21.60 35.67 5.50
CA LEU A 85 21.11 37.03 5.72
C LEU A 85 21.83 37.71 6.90
N PRO A 86 22.09 39.02 6.79
CA PRO A 86 22.59 39.82 7.92
C PRO A 86 21.69 39.68 9.14
N ALA A 87 22.28 39.78 10.34
CA ALA A 87 21.53 39.66 11.60
C ALA A 87 20.39 40.67 11.70
N GLU A 88 20.55 41.86 11.13
CA GLU A 88 19.51 42.90 11.07
C GLU A 88 18.33 42.48 10.20
N SER A 89 18.57 41.90 9.02
CA SER A 89 17.53 41.40 8.13
C SER A 89 16.77 40.22 8.74
N ARG A 90 17.47 39.32 9.44
CA ARG A 90 16.83 38.21 10.17
C ARG A 90 15.97 38.70 11.33
N ARG A 91 16.46 39.70 12.08
CA ARG A 91 15.71 40.32 13.17
C ARG A 91 14.44 41.00 12.67
N TRP A 92 14.53 41.76 11.58
CA TRP A 92 13.38 42.40 10.95
C TRP A 92 12.32 41.38 10.50
N MET A 93 12.74 40.26 9.91
CA MET A 93 11.83 39.19 9.48
C MET A 93 11.10 38.55 10.68
N LEU A 94 11.83 38.26 11.76
CA LEU A 94 11.26 37.69 12.98
C LEU A 94 10.28 38.64 13.68
N GLU A 95 10.58 39.94 13.69
CA GLU A 95 9.69 40.98 14.23
C GLU A 95 8.38 41.09 13.41
N ARG A 96 8.48 41.00 12.08
CA ARG A 96 7.30 40.95 11.21
C ARG A 96 6.44 39.71 11.47
N LEU A 97 7.05 38.53 11.56
CA LEU A 97 6.33 37.29 11.88
C LEU A 97 5.62 37.38 13.23
N SER A 98 6.28 37.97 14.24
CA SER A 98 5.68 38.17 15.55
C SER A 98 4.51 39.15 15.53
N THR A 99 4.55 40.19 14.67
CA THR A 99 3.49 41.20 14.57
C THR A 99 2.23 40.65 13.88
N GLU A 100 2.41 39.68 12.99
CA GLU A 100 1.32 39.09 12.20
C GLU A 100 0.75 37.80 12.82
N ASP A 101 1.39 37.27 13.87
CA ASP A 101 0.95 36.04 14.52
C ASP A 101 -0.12 36.28 15.59
N MET A 102 -1.37 35.93 15.27
CA MET A 102 -2.49 36.00 16.21
C MET A 102 -2.36 35.07 17.43
N PHE A 103 -1.44 34.11 17.38
CA PHE A 103 -1.22 33.11 18.43
C PHE A 103 -0.08 33.49 19.40
N ASP A 104 0.52 34.67 19.23
CA ASP A 104 1.61 35.20 20.06
C ASP A 104 2.75 34.18 20.29
N ARG A 105 3.10 33.42 19.24
CA ARG A 105 4.19 32.45 19.33
C ARG A 105 5.52 33.20 19.38
N ARG A 106 6.49 32.59 20.05
CA ARG A 106 7.84 33.13 20.14
C ARG A 106 8.58 32.93 18.80
N HIS A 107 8.84 34.03 18.10
CA HIS A 107 9.60 34.09 16.85
C HIS A 107 11.01 34.63 17.12
N ASP A 108 11.89 33.81 17.68
CA ASP A 108 13.30 34.16 17.87
C ASP A 108 14.22 33.41 16.91
N GLN A 109 15.53 33.55 17.08
CA GLN A 109 16.51 32.85 16.25
C GLN A 109 16.35 31.32 16.33
N ALA A 110 15.97 30.77 17.49
CA ALA A 110 15.74 29.34 17.65
C ALA A 110 14.53 28.86 16.85
N TYR A 111 13.48 29.68 16.75
CA TYR A 111 12.35 29.42 15.85
C TYR A 111 12.80 29.35 14.38
N LEU A 112 13.58 30.34 13.91
CA LEU A 112 14.09 30.36 12.54
C LEU A 112 14.97 29.14 12.24
N ASP A 113 15.84 28.77 13.17
CA ASP A 113 16.71 27.60 13.04
C ASP A 113 15.89 26.30 12.99
N ALA A 114 14.84 26.20 13.81
CA ALA A 114 13.94 25.05 13.83
C ALA A 114 13.17 24.91 12.51
N VAL A 115 12.54 25.99 12.03
CA VAL A 115 11.77 25.99 10.78
C VAL A 115 12.68 25.69 9.59
N THR A 116 13.84 26.34 9.51
CA THR A 116 14.79 26.07 8.41
C THR A 116 15.34 24.65 8.43
N THR A 117 15.51 24.06 9.62
CA THR A 117 15.90 22.64 9.77
C THR A 117 14.80 21.69 9.31
N GLN A 118 13.54 21.93 9.68
CA GLN A 118 12.43 21.07 9.24
C GLN A 118 12.21 21.18 7.73
N LEU A 119 12.27 22.39 7.17
CA LEU A 119 12.13 22.59 5.72
C LEU A 119 13.29 21.93 4.94
N ALA A 120 14.52 21.97 5.47
CA ALA A 120 15.65 21.27 4.86
C ALA A 120 15.44 19.75 4.87
N ARG A 121 14.96 19.19 6.00
CA ARG A 121 14.65 17.75 6.09
C ARG A 121 13.56 17.32 5.11
N ILE A 122 12.52 18.14 4.94
CA ILE A 122 11.46 17.86 3.96
C ILE A 122 12.02 17.89 2.53
N ALA A 123 12.82 18.90 2.19
CA ALA A 123 13.44 18.99 0.87
C ALA A 123 14.41 17.82 0.59
N GLU A 124 15.22 17.44 1.58
CA GLU A 124 16.10 16.27 1.51
C GLU A 124 15.29 14.98 1.35
N ALA A 125 14.20 14.81 2.10
CA ALA A 125 13.29 13.69 1.94
C ALA A 125 12.71 13.64 0.52
N CYS A 126 12.29 14.77 -0.07
CA CYS A 126 11.80 14.80 -1.44
C CYS A 126 12.86 14.41 -2.49
N VAL A 127 14.16 14.57 -2.20
CA VAL A 127 15.27 14.13 -3.06
C VAL A 127 15.64 12.66 -2.78
N CYS A 128 15.58 12.22 -1.53
CA CYS A 128 15.93 10.87 -1.06
C CYS A 128 14.77 9.87 -1.11
N SER A 129 13.53 10.31 -1.27
CA SER A 129 12.34 9.45 -1.44
C SER A 129 12.36 8.61 -2.73
N THR A 130 13.49 8.53 -3.44
CA THR A 130 13.76 7.48 -4.43
C THR A 130 14.29 6.18 -3.82
N SER A 131 14.77 6.19 -2.57
CA SER A 131 15.24 4.97 -1.88
C SER A 131 14.25 4.37 -0.89
N ASP A 132 13.29 5.16 -0.38
CA ASP A 132 12.20 4.70 0.50
C ASP A 132 10.82 4.89 -0.15
N GLN A 133 10.77 5.03 -1.48
CA GLN A 133 9.58 4.63 -2.20
C GLN A 133 9.39 3.15 -1.86
N HIS A 134 8.35 2.82 -1.10
CA HIS A 134 7.69 1.53 -1.28
C HIS A 134 7.59 1.38 -2.79
N ILE A 135 8.36 0.45 -3.35
CA ILE A 135 8.20 0.05 -4.73
C ILE A 135 6.74 -0.34 -4.79
N ILE A 136 5.89 0.53 -5.36
CA ILE A 136 4.52 0.16 -5.67
C ILE A 136 4.70 -0.76 -6.87
N ALA A 137 5.15 -1.99 -6.60
CA ALA A 137 5.20 -3.05 -7.58
C ALA A 137 3.75 -3.21 -8.01
N GLU A 138 3.40 -2.76 -9.21
CA GLU A 138 2.09 -3.03 -9.76
C GLU A 138 1.81 -4.53 -9.60
N LEU A 139 0.57 -4.89 -9.25
CA LEU A 139 0.19 -6.29 -9.19
C LEU A 139 0.55 -6.92 -10.54
N GLY A 140 1.34 -7.99 -10.52
CA GLY A 140 1.63 -8.75 -11.71
C GLY A 140 0.38 -9.45 -12.22
N GLU A 141 0.46 -10.00 -13.42
CA GLU A 141 -0.67 -10.71 -14.02
C GLU A 141 -1.05 -11.97 -13.20
N ALA A 142 -0.06 -12.60 -12.56
CA ALA A 142 -0.27 -13.72 -11.64
C ALA A 142 -1.16 -13.32 -10.46
N GLU A 143 -0.83 -12.22 -9.79
CA GLU A 143 -1.57 -11.75 -8.62
C GLU A 143 -2.97 -11.28 -9.02
N LYS A 144 -3.09 -10.52 -10.12
CA LYS A 144 -4.40 -10.08 -10.63
C LYS A 144 -5.31 -11.26 -10.94
N HIS A 145 -4.76 -12.29 -11.60
CA HIS A 145 -5.52 -13.49 -11.93
C HIS A 145 -5.96 -14.23 -10.66
N PHE A 146 -5.04 -14.49 -9.74
CA PHE A 146 -5.35 -15.14 -8.46
C PHE A 146 -6.43 -14.37 -7.68
N ILE A 147 -6.28 -13.06 -7.53
CA ILE A 147 -7.26 -12.21 -6.82
C ILE A 147 -8.63 -12.30 -7.52
N GLY A 148 -8.65 -12.26 -8.85
CA GLY A 148 -9.88 -12.35 -9.64
C GLY A 148 -10.61 -13.68 -9.45
N VAL A 149 -9.90 -14.81 -9.55
CA VAL A 149 -10.53 -16.13 -9.41
C VAL A 149 -10.98 -16.37 -7.97
N VAL A 150 -10.20 -15.95 -6.97
CA VAL A 150 -10.61 -16.04 -5.56
C VAL A 150 -11.84 -15.17 -5.27
N ALA A 151 -11.94 -13.99 -5.90
CA ALA A 151 -13.11 -13.12 -5.81
C ALA A 151 -14.37 -13.74 -6.45
N GLU A 152 -14.22 -14.43 -7.58
CA GLU A 152 -15.29 -15.20 -8.22
C GLU A 152 -15.74 -16.38 -7.34
N ALA A 153 -14.80 -17.20 -6.86
CA ALA A 153 -15.10 -18.32 -5.95
C ALA A 153 -15.80 -17.84 -4.67
N TYR A 154 -15.37 -16.71 -4.11
CA TYR A 154 -16.04 -16.07 -2.98
C TYR A 154 -17.49 -15.70 -3.31
N PHE A 155 -17.73 -15.08 -4.47
CA PHE A 155 -19.08 -14.72 -4.91
C PHE A 155 -19.95 -15.96 -5.11
N GLU A 156 -19.44 -17.01 -5.75
CA GLU A 156 -20.17 -18.26 -5.98
C GLU A 156 -20.52 -18.99 -4.69
N CYS A 157 -19.61 -19.00 -3.70
CA CYS A 157 -19.83 -19.70 -2.44
C CYS A 157 -20.74 -18.94 -1.47
N PHE A 158 -20.73 -17.60 -1.50
CA PHE A 158 -21.38 -16.78 -0.48
C PHE A 158 -22.42 -15.80 -1.01
N GLU A 159 -22.69 -15.82 -2.32
CA GLU A 159 -23.63 -14.93 -3.03
C GLU A 159 -23.43 -13.43 -2.70
N THR A 160 -22.21 -13.06 -2.33
CA THR A 160 -21.87 -11.72 -1.84
C THR A 160 -20.79 -11.13 -2.74
N ALA A 161 -21.13 -10.05 -3.44
CA ALA A 161 -20.18 -9.40 -4.36
C ALA A 161 -18.96 -8.88 -3.58
N PRO A 162 -17.73 -9.24 -3.99
CA PRO A 162 -16.49 -8.89 -3.28
C PRO A 162 -16.20 -7.38 -3.32
N GLY A 163 -16.84 -6.61 -4.22
CA GLY A 163 -16.76 -5.14 -4.26
C GLY A 163 -17.81 -4.39 -3.42
N LYS A 164 -18.81 -5.08 -2.83
CA LYS A 164 -19.87 -4.42 -2.04
C LYS A 164 -19.29 -3.81 -0.75
N ASN A 165 -19.81 -2.66 -0.32
CA ASN A 165 -19.31 -1.88 0.83
C ASN A 165 -17.80 -1.54 0.74
N GLY A 166 -17.28 -1.32 -0.47
CA GLY A 166 -15.84 -1.05 -0.67
C GLY A 166 -14.95 -2.28 -0.46
N GLY A 167 -15.52 -3.47 -0.52
CA GLY A 167 -14.86 -4.77 -0.47
C GLY A 167 -14.29 -5.19 0.87
N GLU A 168 -14.67 -4.52 1.97
CA GLU A 168 -14.05 -4.72 3.28
C GLU A 168 -14.03 -6.17 3.80
N PRO A 169 -15.14 -6.95 3.72
CA PRO A 169 -15.11 -8.35 4.18
C PRO A 169 -14.19 -9.22 3.31
N PHE A 170 -14.25 -9.04 1.99
CA PHE A 170 -13.43 -9.81 1.04
C PHE A 170 -11.94 -9.45 1.17
N ILE A 171 -11.60 -8.16 1.22
CA ILE A 171 -10.20 -7.70 1.37
C ILE A 171 -9.62 -8.20 2.70
N SER A 172 -10.39 -8.15 3.79
CA SER A 172 -9.95 -8.66 5.09
C SER A 172 -9.68 -10.17 5.05
N LEU A 173 -10.58 -10.94 4.42
CA LEU A 173 -10.40 -12.37 4.20
C LEU A 173 -9.16 -12.66 3.35
N LEU A 174 -9.00 -11.96 2.22
CA LEU A 174 -7.88 -12.14 1.30
C LEU A 174 -6.54 -11.84 1.98
N GLN A 175 -6.48 -10.81 2.82
CA GLN A 175 -5.30 -10.52 3.64
C GLN A 175 -4.94 -11.67 4.57
N ARG A 176 -5.93 -12.29 5.22
CA ARG A 176 -5.70 -13.47 6.06
C ARG A 176 -5.24 -14.66 5.23
N VAL A 177 -5.84 -14.91 4.07
CA VAL A 177 -5.44 -16.02 3.21
C VAL A 177 -3.99 -15.86 2.74
N VAL A 178 -3.59 -14.65 2.32
CA VAL A 178 -2.20 -14.35 1.91
C VAL A 178 -1.23 -14.52 3.09
N GLU A 179 -1.58 -14.02 4.28
CA GLU A 179 -0.79 -14.20 5.51
C GLU A 179 -0.60 -15.68 5.87
N ILE A 180 -1.68 -16.47 5.83
CA ILE A 180 -1.69 -17.90 6.19
C ILE A 180 -0.93 -18.75 5.16
N SER A 181 -1.02 -18.38 3.88
CA SER A 181 -0.38 -19.10 2.77
C SER A 181 1.10 -18.75 2.60
N GLY A 182 1.56 -17.65 3.21
CA GLY A 182 2.93 -17.15 3.12
C GLY A 182 3.23 -16.49 1.78
N LEU A 183 2.21 -16.01 1.08
CA LEU A 183 2.36 -15.29 -0.18
C LEU A 183 2.73 -13.82 0.09
N ASP A 184 3.50 -13.22 -0.81
CA ASP A 184 3.87 -11.81 -0.76
C ASP A 184 3.10 -11.03 -1.84
N ILE A 185 1.79 -10.88 -1.62
CA ILE A 185 0.89 -10.15 -2.53
C ILE A 185 0.57 -8.78 -1.92
N PRO A 186 0.79 -7.66 -2.64
CA PRO A 186 0.46 -6.33 -2.15
C PRO A 186 -1.06 -6.07 -2.24
N LEU A 187 -1.74 -6.16 -1.10
CA LEU A 187 -3.21 -6.10 -0.99
C LEU A 187 -3.76 -4.71 -0.59
N GLU A 188 -3.14 -3.61 -1.02
CA GLU A 188 -3.69 -2.29 -0.73
C GLU A 188 -5.01 -2.05 -1.48
N LYS A 189 -5.99 -1.47 -0.77
CA LYS A 189 -7.34 -1.24 -1.29
C LYS A 189 -7.35 -0.55 -2.67
N SER A 190 -6.52 0.48 -2.87
CA SER A 190 -6.43 1.21 -4.13
C SER A 190 -5.97 0.35 -5.32
N ARG A 191 -5.27 -0.76 -5.08
CA ARG A 191 -4.82 -1.71 -6.12
C ARG A 191 -5.88 -2.78 -6.41
N LEU A 192 -6.66 -3.13 -5.41
CA LEU A 192 -7.72 -4.15 -5.52
C LEU A 192 -9.00 -3.59 -6.15
N GLU A 193 -9.33 -2.31 -5.89
CA GLU A 193 -10.55 -1.68 -6.39
C GLU A 193 -10.81 -1.87 -7.90
N PRO A 194 -9.83 -1.66 -8.82
CA PRO A 194 -10.04 -1.90 -10.24
C PRO A 194 -10.40 -3.35 -10.56
N ILE A 195 -9.77 -4.32 -9.90
CA ILE A 195 -9.97 -5.76 -10.12
C ILE A 195 -11.33 -6.20 -9.57
N LEU A 196 -11.69 -5.73 -8.38
CA LEU A 196 -12.94 -6.09 -7.73
C LEU A 196 -14.15 -5.40 -8.37
N SER A 197 -13.95 -4.23 -9.00
CA SER A 197 -15.02 -3.51 -9.69
C SER A 197 -15.55 -4.22 -10.94
N THR A 198 -14.78 -5.17 -11.50
CA THR A 198 -15.21 -5.98 -12.64
C THR A 198 -15.97 -7.24 -12.23
N ILE A 199 -15.99 -7.55 -10.93
CA ILE A 199 -16.59 -8.77 -10.35
C ILE A 199 -17.79 -8.32 -9.51
N GLY A 200 -18.91 -8.07 -10.19
CA GLY A 200 -20.16 -7.56 -9.60
C GLY A 200 -21.25 -7.33 -10.63
#